data_AF-A0A1V4R771-F1
#
_entry.id   AF-A0A1V4R771-F1
#
_cell.length_a   1.000
_cell.length_b   1.000
_cell.length_c   1.000
_cell.angle_alpha   90.00
_cell.angle_beta   90.00
_cell.angle_gamma   90.00
#
_symmetry.space_group_name_H-M   'P 1'
#
loop_
_entity.id
_entity.type
_entity.pdbx_description
1 polymer ?
#
loop_
_entity_poly.entity_id
_entity_poly.type
_entity_poly.pdbx_seq_one_letter_code
_entity_poly.pdbx_strand_id
1 'polypeptide(L)'
;MAIYTIFDFGNTLMIFTFAYYFAIKFGKNEKSKIPIKKFLLLPPIWGLILGIIFNLLKFELQPTVLNFLEIVGKPTIFLVILSLGIYFSPKVTNLEKMLTVFSLRIGLGLCLGFIAVNIFNIEGIMRTLIVIFCGAPVGYNTLIFASLEELDKEFAASLVSISLLLGIVYVPLLIYFL
;
A
#
# COMPACT_ATOMS: atom_id res chain seq x y z
N MET A 1 15.35 -3.53 -11.43
CA MET A 1 15.19 -2.72 -10.20
C MET A 1 14.53 -1.37 -10.47
N ALA A 2 15.02 -0.52 -11.38
CA ALA A 2 14.49 0.83 -11.60
C ALA A 2 12.96 0.93 -11.86
N ILE A 3 12.40 -0.01 -12.62
CA ILE A 3 10.97 -0.01 -12.95
C ILE A 3 10.09 -0.24 -11.70
N TYR A 4 10.49 -1.18 -10.83
CA TYR A 4 9.80 -1.40 -9.55
C TYR A 4 9.82 -0.15 -8.69
N THR A 5 10.95 0.56 -8.67
CA THR A 5 11.09 1.82 -7.96
C THR A 5 10.16 2.89 -8.50
N ILE A 6 10.00 3.01 -9.82
CA ILE A 6 9.07 3.98 -10.43
C ILE A 6 7.60 3.63 -10.10
N PHE A 7 7.25 2.34 -10.18
CA PHE A 7 5.90 1.90 -9.82
C PHE A 7 5.59 2.21 -8.35
N ASP A 8 6.51 1.83 -7.45
CA ASP A 8 6.34 2.03 -6.02
C ASP A 8 6.35 3.51 -5.63
N PHE A 9 7.09 4.34 -6.37
CA PHE A 9 7.07 5.79 -6.23
C PHE A 9 5.67 6.37 -6.45
N GLY A 10 5.03 6.03 -7.58
CA GLY A 10 3.68 6.49 -7.89
C GLY A 10 2.64 5.98 -6.88
N ASN A 11 2.76 4.71 -6.49
CA ASN A 11 1.89 4.10 -5.47
C ASN A 11 2.04 4.79 -4.11
N THR A 12 3.28 5.01 -3.66
CA THR A 12 3.60 5.68 -2.40
C THR A 12 3.04 7.10 -2.37
N LEU A 13 3.18 7.85 -3.46
CA LEU A 13 2.54 9.16 -3.59
C LEU A 13 1.02 9.07 -3.43
N MET A 14 0.35 8.16 -4.13
CA MET A 14 -1.11 7.98 -4.01
C MET A 14 -1.55 7.58 -2.60
N ILE A 15 -0.81 6.70 -1.94
CA ILE A 15 -1.10 6.23 -0.58
C ILE A 15 -1.00 7.40 0.42
N PHE A 16 0.13 8.12 0.43
CA PHE A 16 0.38 9.14 1.44
C PHE A 16 -0.23 10.50 1.12
N THR A 17 -0.79 10.69 -0.08
CA THR A 17 -1.58 11.89 -0.43
C THR A 17 -3.07 11.57 -0.48
N PHE A 18 -3.54 10.88 -1.53
CA PHE A 18 -4.95 10.66 -1.80
C PHE A 18 -5.60 9.73 -0.77
N ALA A 19 -5.03 8.56 -0.50
CA ALA A 19 -5.64 7.63 0.45
C ALA A 19 -5.61 8.18 1.88
N TYR A 20 -4.50 8.78 2.31
CA TYR A 20 -4.41 9.40 3.63
C TYR A 20 -5.32 10.64 3.78
N TYR A 21 -5.53 11.40 2.71
CA TYR A 21 -6.52 12.49 2.68
C TYR A 21 -7.92 11.99 3.06
N PHE A 22 -8.35 10.87 2.47
CA PHE A 22 -9.65 10.29 2.81
C PHE A 22 -9.70 9.76 4.24
N ALA A 23 -8.59 9.20 4.74
CA ALA A 23 -8.52 8.77 6.13
C ALA A 23 -8.70 9.93 7.12
N ILE A 24 -8.05 11.08 6.87
CA ILE A 24 -8.22 12.29 7.70
C ILE A 24 -9.65 12.82 7.58
N LYS A 25 -10.20 12.85 6.37
CA LYS A 25 -11.53 13.42 6.10
C LYS A 25 -12.65 12.67 6.80
N PHE A 26 -12.58 11.34 6.85
CA PHE A 26 -13.60 10.49 7.48
C PHE A 26 -13.23 10.04 8.90
N GLY A 27 -12.07 10.43 9.40
CA GLY A 27 -11.60 10.12 10.75
C GLY A 27 -12.33 10.93 11.81
N LYS A 28 -12.24 10.49 13.06
CA LYS A 28 -12.99 11.08 14.20
C LYS A 28 -12.66 12.56 14.46
N ASN A 29 -11.47 13.00 14.06
CA ASN A 29 -11.04 14.39 14.12
C ASN A 29 -11.50 15.18 12.88
N GLU A 30 -12.80 15.12 12.55
CA GLU A 30 -13.41 15.88 11.45
C GLU A 30 -13.21 17.38 11.69
N LYS A 31 -12.13 17.93 11.14
CA LYS A 31 -11.89 19.37 11.10
C LYS A 31 -12.39 19.89 9.76
N SER A 32 -13.07 21.02 9.78
CA SER A 32 -13.55 21.73 8.58
C SER A 32 -12.44 22.06 7.57
N LYS A 33 -11.17 22.04 8.00
CA LYS A 33 -9.98 22.12 7.13
C LYS A 33 -9.04 20.96 7.41
N ILE A 34 -8.58 20.32 6.35
CA ILE A 34 -7.62 19.22 6.41
C ILE A 34 -6.23 19.78 6.76
N PRO A 35 -5.62 19.34 7.87
CA PRO A 35 -4.33 19.89 8.32
C PRO A 35 -3.17 19.35 7.47
N ILE A 36 -2.61 20.20 6.61
CA ILE A 36 -1.42 19.90 5.78
C ILE A 36 -0.25 19.38 6.64
N LYS A 37 -0.12 19.87 7.87
CA LYS A 37 0.90 19.43 8.83
C LYS A 37 0.88 17.90 9.05
N LYS A 38 -0.28 17.25 9.00
CA LYS A 38 -0.36 15.77 9.16
C LYS A 38 0.36 15.03 8.04
N PHE A 39 0.32 15.54 6.81
CA PHE A 39 1.02 14.96 5.67
C PHE A 39 2.52 15.20 5.81
N LEU A 40 2.94 16.43 6.13
CA LEU A 40 4.34 16.78 6.32
C LEU A 40 5.01 16.05 7.49
N LEU A 41 4.23 15.46 8.41
CA LEU A 41 4.76 14.66 9.50
C LEU A 41 4.96 13.19 9.15
N LEU A 42 4.52 12.73 7.97
CA LEU A 42 4.69 11.35 7.54
C LEU A 42 6.14 11.08 7.13
N PRO A 43 6.88 10.21 7.85
CA PRO A 43 8.27 9.88 7.49
C PRO A 43 8.47 9.37 6.05
N PRO A 44 7.55 8.56 5.46
CA PRO A 44 7.69 8.10 4.08
C PRO A 44 7.79 9.22 3.04
N ILE A 45 7.11 10.36 3.25
CA ILE A 45 7.19 11.50 2.33
C ILE A 45 8.59 12.10 2.34
N TRP A 46 9.21 12.23 3.51
CA TRP A 46 10.60 12.69 3.63
C TRP A 46 11.58 11.69 3.03
N GLY A 47 11.35 10.39 3.22
CA GLY A 47 12.15 9.34 2.58
C GLY A 47 12.13 9.45 1.06
N LEU A 48 10.95 9.66 0.46
CA LEU A 48 10.82 9.90 -0.98
C LEU A 48 11.55 11.16 -1.43
N ILE A 49 11.34 12.29 -0.75
CA ILE A 49 11.97 13.58 -1.10
C ILE A 49 13.50 13.45 -1.05
N LEU A 50 14.04 12.89 0.04
CA LEU A 50 15.48 12.68 0.18
C LEU A 50 16.03 11.72 -0.87
N GLY A 51 15.30 10.63 -1.17
CA GLY A 51 15.68 9.68 -2.22
C GLY A 51 15.78 10.34 -3.60
N ILE A 52 14.83 11.20 -3.95
CA ILE A 52 14.87 11.98 -5.20
C ILE A 52 16.06 12.95 -5.19
N ILE A 53 16.25 13.70 -4.11
CA ILE A 53 17.36 14.67 -4.00
C ILE A 53 18.70 13.96 -4.16
N PHE A 54 18.93 12.85 -3.47
CA PHE A 54 20.18 12.09 -3.59
C PHE A 54 20.36 11.53 -5.00
N ASN A 55 19.29 11.05 -5.63
CA ASN A 55 19.35 10.58 -7.02
C ASN A 55 19.71 11.69 -8.01
N LEU A 56 19.09 12.87 -7.89
CA LEU A 56 19.36 14.02 -8.76
C LEU A 56 20.77 14.58 -8.60
N LEU A 57 21.27 14.61 -7.36
CA LEU A 57 22.63 15.04 -7.04
C LEU A 57 23.68 13.97 -7.37
N LYS A 58 23.26 12.78 -7.81
CA LYS A 58 24.12 11.59 -7.95
C LYS A 58 24.94 11.32 -6.68
N PHE A 59 24.33 11.61 -5.53
CA PHE A 59 24.95 11.45 -4.23
C PHE A 59 24.80 10.01 -3.77
N GLU A 60 25.90 9.27 -3.75
CA GLU A 60 25.93 7.89 -3.28
C GLU A 60 26.10 7.87 -1.75
N LEU A 61 25.13 7.26 -1.06
CA LEU A 61 25.24 7.05 0.38
C LEU A 61 26.34 6.03 0.67
N GLN A 62 27.15 6.32 1.69
CA GLN A 62 28.18 5.37 2.13
C GLN A 62 27.54 4.04 2.55
N PRO A 63 28.18 2.89 2.27
CA PRO A 63 27.64 1.57 2.60
C PRO A 63 27.23 1.43 4.08
N THR A 64 27.97 2.07 4.99
CA THR A 64 27.66 2.08 6.43
C THR A 64 26.28 2.68 6.72
N VAL A 65 25.93 3.79 6.06
CA VAL A 65 24.63 4.46 6.23
C VAL A 65 23.51 3.59 5.66
N LEU A 66 23.73 3.01 4.48
CA LEU A 66 22.76 2.11 3.85
C LEU A 66 22.50 0.88 4.73
N ASN A 67 23.56 0.24 5.24
CA ASN A 67 23.44 -0.91 6.14
C ASN A 67 22.69 -0.56 7.42
N PHE A 68 22.96 0.61 8.00
CA PHE A 68 22.24 1.07 9.18
C PHE A 68 20.74 1.26 8.91
N LEU A 69 20.38 1.94 7.82
CA LEU A 69 18.98 2.13 7.42
C LEU A 69 18.28 0.79 7.14
N GLU A 70 18.98 -0.17 6.53
CA GLU A 70 18.45 -1.50 6.26
C GLU A 70 18.20 -2.29 7.55
N ILE A 71 19.15 -2.25 8.50
CA ILE A 71 19.01 -2.90 9.82
C ILE A 71 17.82 -2.31 10.58
N VAL A 72 17.65 -0.98 10.57
CA VAL A 72 16.52 -0.30 11.23
C VAL A 72 15.20 -0.60 10.52
N GLY A 73 15.20 -0.75 9.20
CA GLY A 73 14.01 -1.02 8.40
C GLY A 73 13.49 -2.45 8.49
N LYS A 74 14.38 -3.45 8.62
CA LYS A 74 14.05 -4.89 8.60
C LYS A 74 12.93 -5.31 9.57
N PRO A 75 12.89 -4.87 10.83
CA PRO A 75 11.82 -5.24 11.77
C PRO A 75 10.43 -4.78 11.36
N THR A 76 10.31 -3.81 10.45
CA THR A 76 9.01 -3.22 10.04
C THR A 76 8.04 -4.28 9.56
N ILE A 77 8.49 -5.26 8.76
CA ILE A 77 7.63 -6.34 8.25
C ILE A 77 7.07 -7.17 9.41
N PHE A 78 7.92 -7.53 10.37
CA PHE A 78 7.51 -8.29 11.56
C PHE A 78 6.50 -7.50 12.39
N LEU A 79 6.76 -6.21 12.63
CA LEU A 79 5.85 -5.34 13.39
C LEU A 79 4.50 -5.16 12.69
N VAL A 80 4.49 -5.06 11.37
CA VAL A 80 3.25 -5.00 10.57
C VAL A 80 2.45 -6.28 10.75
N ILE A 81 3.06 -7.46 10.59
CA ILE A 81 2.37 -8.75 10.76
C ILE A 81 1.88 -8.93 12.20
N LEU A 82 2.70 -8.56 13.20
CA LEU A 82 2.33 -8.61 14.60
C LEU A 82 1.13 -7.70 14.91
N SER A 83 1.15 -6.46 14.40
CA SER A 83 0.04 -5.52 14.59
C SER A 83 -1.25 -6.04 13.94
N LEU A 84 -1.16 -6.61 12.74
CA LEU A 84 -2.30 -7.26 12.10
C LEU A 84 -2.85 -8.39 12.97
N GLY A 85 -1.99 -9.23 13.55
CA GLY A 85 -2.40 -10.29 14.46
C GLY A 85 -3.08 -9.78 15.74
N ILE A 86 -2.57 -8.70 16.35
CA ILE A 86 -3.15 -8.10 17.57
C ILE A 86 -4.54 -7.52 17.30
N TYR A 87 -4.72 -6.83 16.18
CA TYR A 87 -6.01 -6.22 15.80
C TYR A 87 -6.92 -7.19 15.05
N PHE A 88 -6.44 -8.38 14.69
CA PHE A 88 -7.23 -9.36 13.98
C PHE A 88 -8.29 -9.94 14.92
N SER A 89 -9.54 -9.59 14.62
CA SER A 89 -10.70 -10.22 15.22
C SER A 89 -11.34 -11.11 14.15
N PRO A 90 -11.46 -12.44 14.36
CA PRO A 90 -12.06 -13.35 13.38
C PRO A 90 -13.57 -13.13 13.19
N LYS A 91 -14.15 -12.07 13.78
CA LYS A 91 -15.51 -11.65 13.53
C LYS A 91 -15.56 -10.97 12.17
N VAL A 92 -16.13 -11.66 11.18
CA VAL A 92 -16.46 -11.05 9.89
C VAL A 92 -17.57 -10.02 10.14
N THR A 93 -17.18 -8.78 10.42
CA THR A 93 -18.10 -7.67 10.55
C THR A 93 -18.38 -7.11 9.17
N ASN A 94 -19.68 -6.99 8.83
CA ASN A 94 -20.13 -6.37 7.58
C ASN A 94 -19.58 -7.01 6.30
N LEU A 95 -19.86 -8.31 6.08
CA LEU A 95 -19.45 -9.06 4.89
C LEU A 95 -19.78 -8.35 3.57
N GLU A 96 -20.93 -7.69 3.48
CA GLU A 96 -21.32 -6.90 2.30
C GLU A 96 -20.32 -5.77 1.99
N LYS A 97 -19.88 -5.04 3.02
CA LYS A 97 -18.88 -3.97 2.88
C LYS A 97 -17.53 -4.56 2.49
N MET A 98 -17.15 -5.71 3.06
CA MET A 98 -15.92 -6.39 2.70
C MET A 98 -15.90 -6.83 1.24
N LEU A 99 -16.98 -7.46 0.76
CA LEU A 99 -17.11 -7.88 -0.63
C LEU A 99 -17.06 -6.68 -1.58
N THR A 100 -17.68 -5.56 -1.19
CA THR A 100 -17.59 -4.31 -1.95
C THR A 100 -16.14 -3.83 -2.05
N VAL A 101 -15.41 -3.80 -0.93
CA VAL A 101 -14.00 -3.38 -0.90
C VAL A 101 -13.13 -4.32 -1.72
N PHE A 102 -13.30 -5.64 -1.62
CA PHE A 102 -12.53 -6.61 -2.40
C PHE A 102 -12.82 -6.51 -3.90
N SER A 103 -14.09 -6.32 -4.27
CA SER A 103 -14.49 -6.14 -5.67
C SER A 103 -13.86 -4.87 -6.26
N LEU A 104 -13.85 -3.76 -5.51
CA LEU A 104 -13.24 -2.51 -5.96
C LEU A 104 -11.71 -2.53 -5.91
N ARG A 105 -11.10 -3.15 -4.91
CA ARG A 105 -9.65 -3.16 -4.77
C ARG A 105 -9.00 -4.16 -5.71
N ILE A 106 -9.47 -5.40 -5.68
CA ILE A 106 -8.87 -6.53 -6.41
C ILE A 106 -9.52 -6.64 -7.80
N GLY A 107 -10.85 -6.69 -7.86
CA GLY A 107 -11.57 -6.88 -9.12
C GLY A 107 -11.38 -5.72 -10.10
N LEU A 108 -11.74 -4.50 -9.70
CA LEU A 108 -11.54 -3.31 -10.52
C LEU A 108 -10.05 -3.04 -10.76
N GLY A 109 -9.19 -3.28 -9.76
CA GLY A 109 -7.74 -3.19 -9.91
C GLY A 109 -7.22 -4.08 -11.04
N LEU A 110 -7.54 -5.37 -11.03
CA LEU A 110 -7.20 -6.30 -12.11
C LEU A 110 -7.76 -5.85 -13.46
N CYS A 111 -9.03 -5.46 -13.51
CA CYS A 111 -9.69 -5.00 -14.73
C CYS A 111 -8.93 -3.81 -15.36
N LEU A 112 -8.64 -2.79 -14.55
CA LEU A 112 -7.88 -1.62 -14.99
C LEU A 112 -6.45 -1.99 -15.40
N GLY A 113 -5.80 -2.91 -14.68
CA GLY A 113 -4.47 -3.42 -15.02
C GLY A 113 -4.45 -4.09 -16.41
N PHE A 114 -5.40 -4.99 -16.68
CA PHE A 114 -5.56 -5.63 -17.99
C PHE A 114 -5.85 -4.64 -19.11
N ILE A 115 -6.75 -3.69 -18.86
CA ILE A 115 -7.06 -2.63 -19.84
C ILE A 115 -5.81 -1.81 -20.14
N ALA A 116 -5.07 -1.39 -19.12
CA ALA A 116 -3.87 -0.58 -19.28
C ALA A 116 -2.79 -1.31 -20.10
N VAL A 117 -2.46 -2.56 -19.74
CA VAL A 117 -1.41 -3.30 -20.48
C VAL A 117 -1.78 -3.53 -21.94
N ASN A 118 -3.07 -3.70 -22.26
CA ASN A 118 -3.52 -3.85 -23.64
C ASN A 118 -3.51 -2.51 -24.39
N ILE A 119 -3.98 -1.41 -23.79
CA ILE A 119 -3.97 -0.08 -24.42
C ILE A 119 -2.54 0.37 -24.76
N PHE A 120 -1.60 0.10 -23.85
CA PHE A 120 -0.20 0.50 -24.01
C PHE A 120 0.68 -0.56 -24.70
N ASN A 121 0.09 -1.67 -25.20
CA ASN A 121 0.81 -2.80 -25.81
C ASN A 121 2.02 -3.27 -24.98
N ILE A 122 1.82 -3.42 -23.67
CA ILE A 122 2.88 -3.87 -22.76
C ILE A 122 2.93 -5.40 -22.80
N GLU A 123 4.10 -5.94 -23.13
CA GLU A 123 4.33 -7.38 -23.30
C GLU A 123 5.35 -7.95 -22.31
N GLY A 124 5.45 -9.28 -22.30
CA GLY A 124 6.42 -10.03 -21.51
C GLY A 124 6.25 -9.85 -20.00
N ILE A 125 7.37 -9.88 -19.28
CA ILE A 125 7.37 -9.84 -17.81
C ILE A 125 6.74 -8.57 -17.24
N MET A 126 6.83 -7.46 -17.97
CA MET A 126 6.26 -6.17 -17.57
C MET A 126 4.74 -6.21 -17.49
N ARG A 127 4.10 -6.90 -18.43
CA ARG A 127 2.66 -7.13 -18.42
C ARG A 127 2.23 -7.84 -17.14
N THR A 128 2.90 -8.95 -16.84
CA THR A 128 2.61 -9.79 -15.67
C THR A 128 2.76 -8.99 -14.37
N LEU A 129 3.85 -8.23 -14.21
CA LEU A 129 4.08 -7.40 -13.03
C LEU A 129 3.00 -6.33 -12.81
N ILE A 130 2.63 -5.60 -13.87
CA ILE A 130 1.61 -4.55 -13.77
C ILE A 130 0.26 -5.15 -13.37
N VAL A 131 -0.17 -6.23 -14.02
CA VAL A 131 -1.44 -6.89 -13.70
C VAL A 131 -1.45 -7.41 -12.27
N ILE A 132 -0.36 -8.05 -11.81
CA ILE A 132 -0.21 -8.51 -10.42
C ILE A 132 -0.31 -7.35 -9.43
N PHE A 133 0.41 -6.25 -9.65
CA PHE A 133 0.39 -5.13 -8.72
C PHE A 133 -0.95 -4.39 -8.69
N CYS A 134 -1.61 -4.28 -9.85
CA CYS A 134 -2.96 -3.73 -9.93
C CYS A 134 -3.99 -4.62 -9.21
N GLY A 135 -3.81 -5.94 -9.26
CA GLY A 135 -4.63 -6.92 -8.56
C GLY A 135 -4.21 -7.22 -7.14
N ALA A 136 -3.22 -6.52 -6.57
CA ALA A 136 -2.69 -6.83 -5.25
C ALA A 136 -3.73 -6.72 -4.13
N PRO A 137 -3.60 -7.48 -3.03
CA PRO A 137 -4.52 -7.45 -1.90
C PRO A 137 -4.54 -6.08 -1.21
N VAL A 138 -5.40 -5.92 -0.21
CA VAL A 138 -5.53 -4.67 0.55
C VAL A 138 -4.23 -4.43 1.33
N GLY A 139 -3.66 -3.23 1.19
CA GLY A 139 -2.39 -2.88 1.83
C GLY A 139 -2.53 -2.61 3.33
N TYR A 140 -1.49 -2.95 4.10
CA TYR A 140 -1.46 -2.73 5.55
C TYR A 140 -1.59 -1.25 5.95
N ASN A 141 -1.25 -0.31 5.07
CA ASN A 141 -1.44 1.13 5.28
C ASN A 141 -2.89 1.49 5.63
N THR A 142 -3.87 0.69 5.19
CA THR A 142 -5.28 0.84 5.59
C THR A 142 -5.46 0.74 7.11
N LEU A 143 -4.81 -0.23 7.77
CA LEU A 143 -4.86 -0.36 9.22
C LEU A 143 -4.10 0.78 9.93
N ILE A 144 -2.95 1.19 9.40
CA ILE A 144 -2.17 2.30 9.97
C ILE A 144 -2.98 3.58 9.94
N PHE A 145 -3.58 3.92 8.80
CA PHE A 145 -4.39 5.12 8.66
C PHE A 145 -5.65 5.05 9.51
N ALA A 146 -6.29 3.87 9.59
CA ALA A 146 -7.41 3.69 10.51
C ALA A 146 -7.00 3.89 11.98
N SER A 147 -5.79 3.50 12.35
CA SER A 147 -5.27 3.74 13.69
C SER A 147 -4.95 5.22 13.95
N LEU A 148 -4.28 5.90 13.00
CA LEU A 148 -3.87 7.30 13.12
C LEU A 148 -5.05 8.27 13.15
N GLU A 149 -6.10 7.97 12.37
CA GLU A 149 -7.26 8.84 12.20
C GLU A 149 -8.50 8.37 12.96
N GLU A 150 -8.33 7.37 13.85
CA GLU A 150 -9.39 6.81 14.71
C GLU A 150 -10.63 6.32 13.92
N LEU A 151 -10.39 5.65 12.79
CA LEU A 151 -11.42 4.92 12.03
C LEU A 151 -11.66 3.53 12.65
N ASP A 152 -12.49 2.71 11.99
CA ASP A 152 -12.75 1.33 12.38
C ASP A 152 -11.52 0.43 12.15
N LYS A 153 -10.70 0.29 13.20
CA LYS A 153 -9.46 -0.49 13.20
C LYS A 153 -9.72 -1.98 13.08
N GLU A 154 -10.78 -2.49 13.70
CA GLU A 154 -11.14 -3.92 13.66
C GLU A 154 -11.58 -4.33 12.26
N PHE A 155 -12.40 -3.50 11.60
CA PHE A 155 -12.78 -3.72 10.21
C PHE A 155 -11.58 -3.62 9.26
N ALA A 156 -10.71 -2.63 9.44
CA ALA A 156 -9.49 -2.49 8.66
C ALA A 156 -8.55 -3.69 8.81
N ALA A 157 -8.34 -4.19 10.03
CA ALA A 157 -7.54 -5.37 10.30
C ALA A 157 -8.15 -6.62 9.66
N SER A 158 -9.46 -6.81 9.78
CA SER A 158 -10.19 -7.93 9.17
C SER A 158 -10.10 -7.92 7.64
N LEU A 159 -10.29 -6.74 7.03
CA LEU A 159 -10.13 -6.53 5.59
C LEU A 159 -8.73 -6.91 5.10
N VAL A 160 -7.68 -6.38 5.75
CA VAL A 160 -6.29 -6.63 5.34
C VAL A 160 -5.98 -8.12 5.49
N SER A 161 -6.24 -8.71 6.66
CA SER A 161 -5.95 -10.12 6.94
C SER A 161 -6.68 -11.07 6.00
N ILE A 162 -7.98 -10.89 5.77
CA ILE A 162 -8.75 -11.76 4.86
C ILE A 162 -8.27 -11.56 3.41
N SER A 163 -7.99 -10.33 2.99
CA SER A 163 -7.46 -10.09 1.64
C SER A 163 -6.08 -10.71 1.41
N LEU A 164 -5.23 -10.75 2.45
CA LEU A 164 -3.92 -11.40 2.43
C LEU A 164 -4.08 -12.92 2.30
N LEU A 165 -4.99 -13.53 3.08
CA LEU A 165 -5.29 -14.96 2.96
C LEU A 165 -5.80 -15.32 1.57
N LEU A 166 -6.69 -14.51 1.00
CA LEU A 166 -7.12 -14.68 -0.39
C LEU A 166 -5.93 -14.51 -1.35
N GLY A 167 -5.08 -13.50 -1.12
CA GLY A 167 -3.87 -13.20 -1.90
C GLY A 167 -2.89 -14.36 -1.98
N ILE A 168 -2.68 -15.09 -0.87
CA ILE A 168 -1.85 -16.29 -0.84
C ILE A 168 -2.33 -17.32 -1.86
N VAL A 169 -3.64 -17.40 -2.12
CA VAL A 169 -4.21 -18.36 -3.06
C VAL A 169 -4.28 -17.78 -4.49
N TYR A 170 -4.87 -16.60 -4.67
CA TYR A 170 -5.13 -16.09 -6.02
C TYR A 170 -3.91 -15.47 -6.70
N VAL A 171 -2.94 -14.89 -5.97
CA VAL A 171 -1.78 -14.26 -6.62
C VAL A 171 -0.92 -15.31 -7.33
N PRO A 172 -0.59 -16.48 -6.73
CA PRO A 172 0.09 -17.56 -7.46
C PRO A 172 -0.71 -18.07 -8.66
N LEU A 173 -2.05 -18.17 -8.55
CA LEU A 173 -2.90 -18.56 -9.67
C LEU A 173 -2.84 -17.53 -10.80
N LEU A 174 -2.90 -16.24 -10.45
CA LEU A 174 -2.78 -15.14 -11.41
C LEU A 174 -1.43 -15.20 -12.13
N ILE A 175 -0.33 -15.44 -11.40
CA ILE A 175 1.01 -15.62 -11.98
C ILE A 175 1.04 -16.83 -12.92
N TYR A 176 0.39 -17.93 -12.56
CA TYR A 176 0.36 -19.15 -13.39
C TYR A 176 -0.39 -18.95 -14.72
N PHE A 177 -1.45 -18.14 -14.73
CA PHE A 177 -2.27 -17.90 -15.93
C PHE A 177 -1.79 -16.73 -16.81
N LEU A 178 -0.89 -15.88 -16.32
CA LEU A 178 -0.40 -14.68 -17.02
C LEU A 178 0.89 -14.93 -17.81
#